data_AF-A0A7J4FUU5-F1
#
_entry.id   AF-A0A7J4FUU5-F1
#
_cell.length_a   1.000
_cell.length_b   1.000
_cell.length_c   1.000
_cell.angle_alpha   90.00
_cell.angle_beta   90.00
_cell.angle_gamma   90.00
#
_symmetry.space_group_name_H-M   'P 1'
#
loop_
_entity.id
_entity.type
_entity.pdbx_description
1 polymer ?
#
loop_
_entity_poly.entity_id
_entity_poly.type
_entity_poly.pdbx_seq_one_letter_code
_entity_poly.pdbx_strand_id
1 'polypeptide(L)'
;MKLDEIDKQILAILEQDEATSNAAIAEKLGITPDAVEERLDRLADTRTKILVVDDEPDTLIPLTRALEADNYVVIGAADGAEALEKVTAETPDLILLDLMLPKVNGYEVCMKLKEDSMTRHIPIIML
;
A
#
# COMPACT_ATOMS: atom_id res chain seq x y z
N MET A 1 -1.93 -4.31 3.87
CA MET A 1 -2.77 -3.22 4.41
C MET A 1 -2.64 -3.17 5.93
N LYS A 2 -2.38 -2.00 6.51
CA LYS A 2 -2.36 -1.82 7.97
C LYS A 2 -3.75 -1.38 8.44
N LEU A 3 -4.47 -2.25 9.14
CA LEU A 3 -5.82 -1.97 9.66
C LEU A 3 -5.75 -1.07 10.88
N ASP A 4 -6.42 0.09 10.83
CA ASP A 4 -6.58 0.95 11.99
C ASP A 4 -7.66 0.41 12.97
N GLU A 5 -7.90 1.10 14.08
CA GLU A 5 -8.92 0.66 15.05
C GLU A 5 -10.33 0.70 14.47
N ILE A 6 -10.65 1.68 13.62
CA ILE A 6 -11.96 1.83 13.01
C ILE A 6 -12.19 0.69 12.01
N ASP A 7 -11.20 0.40 11.17
CA ASP A 7 -11.23 -0.69 10.19
C ASP A 7 -11.54 -2.03 10.89
N LYS A 8 -10.86 -2.31 12.02
CA LYS A 8 -11.11 -3.52 12.82
C LYS A 8 -12.52 -3.56 13.41
N GLN A 9 -13.04 -2.42 13.87
CA GLN A 9 -14.39 -2.34 14.41
C GLN A 9 -15.45 -2.53 13.32
N ILE A 10 -15.25 -1.96 12.12
CA ILE A 10 -16.12 -2.19 10.96
C ILE A 10 -16.19 -3.68 10.64
N LEU A 11 -15.04 -4.35 10.53
CA LEU A 11 -14.97 -5.79 10.28
C LEU A 11 -15.68 -6.60 11.37
N ALA A 12 -15.45 -6.28 12.65
CA ALA A 12 -16.09 -6.98 13.77
C ALA A 12 -17.63 -6.80 13.79
N ILE A 13 -18.15 -5.65 13.34
CA ILE A 13 -19.60 -5.43 13.21
C ILE A 13 -20.16 -6.31 12.09
N LEU A 14 -19.49 -6.37 10.94
CA LEU A 14 -19.92 -7.18 9.80
C LEU A 14 -19.82 -8.70 10.08
N GLU A 15 -18.85 -9.13 10.87
CA GLU A 15 -18.75 -10.54 11.32
C GLU A 15 -19.92 -10.95 12.22
N GLN A 16 -20.51 -10.01 12.96
CA GLN A 16 -21.69 -10.27 13.82
C GLN A 16 -23.00 -10.24 13.02
N ASP A 17 -23.10 -9.33 12.06
CA ASP A 17 -24.26 -9.16 11.19
C ASP A 17 -23.84 -8.59 9.83
N GLU A 18 -23.67 -9.49 8.85
CA GLU A 18 -23.27 -9.17 7.48
C GLU A 18 -24.27 -8.24 6.76
N ALA A 19 -25.51 -8.16 7.22
CA ALA A 19 -26.55 -7.32 6.64
C ALA A 19 -26.59 -5.89 7.20
N THR A 20 -25.66 -5.53 8.09
CA THR A 20 -25.60 -4.19 8.68
C THR A 20 -25.33 -3.14 7.61
N SER A 21 -26.18 -2.12 7.52
CA SER A 21 -25.99 -1.02 6.56
C SER A 21 -24.85 -0.07 6.96
N ASN A 22 -24.24 0.59 5.98
CA ASN A 22 -23.20 1.61 6.21
C ASN A 22 -23.67 2.71 7.18
N ALA A 23 -24.94 3.09 7.12
CA ALA A 23 -25.54 4.08 8.04
C ALA A 23 -25.57 3.60 9.50
N ALA A 24 -25.89 2.32 9.73
CA ALA A 24 -25.90 1.75 11.08
C ALA A 24 -24.48 1.55 11.64
N ILE A 25 -23.50 1.22 10.79
CA ILE A 25 -22.08 1.17 11.15
C ILE A 25 -21.59 2.57 11.54
N ALA A 26 -21.90 3.57 10.72
CA ALA A 26 -21.54 4.97 10.93
C ALA A 26 -22.05 5.50 12.28
N GLU A 27 -23.31 5.20 12.63
CA GLU A 27 -23.91 5.58 13.91
C GLU A 27 -23.18 4.95 15.11
N LYS A 28 -22.86 3.65 15.04
CA LYS A 28 -22.15 2.93 16.11
C LYS A 28 -20.72 3.45 16.32
N LEU A 29 -20.06 3.87 15.24
CA LEU A 29 -18.65 4.28 15.24
C LEU A 29 -18.45 5.79 15.36
N GLY A 30 -19.51 6.59 15.32
CA GLY A 30 -19.43 8.05 15.38
C GLY A 30 -18.74 8.68 14.16
N ILE A 31 -18.85 8.04 12.99
CA ILE A 31 -18.30 8.53 11.71
C ILE A 31 -19.43 8.73 10.68
N THR A 32 -19.12 9.24 9.49
CA THR A 32 -20.11 9.42 8.42
C THR A 32 -20.30 8.12 7.61
N PRO A 33 -21.49 7.90 7.01
CA PRO A 33 -21.71 6.77 6.10
C PRO A 33 -20.70 6.73 4.95
N ASP A 34 -20.39 7.88 4.35
CA ASP A 34 -19.39 7.99 3.28
C ASP A 34 -18.00 7.53 3.74
N ALA A 35 -17.62 7.85 4.99
CA ALA A 35 -16.35 7.42 5.57
C ALA A 35 -16.31 5.92 5.92
N VAL A 36 -17.47 5.29 6.10
CA VAL A 36 -17.59 3.83 6.21
C VAL A 36 -17.44 3.20 4.82
N GLU A 37 -18.14 3.74 3.82
CA GLU A 37 -18.08 3.27 2.43
C GLU A 37 -16.65 3.30 1.89
N GLU A 38 -15.94 4.43 2.04
CA GLU A 38 -14.55 4.56 1.62
C GLU A 38 -13.62 3.53 2.30
N ARG A 39 -13.88 3.24 3.59
CA ARG A 39 -13.13 2.20 4.31
C ARG A 39 -13.46 0.81 3.81
N LEU A 40 -14.73 0.51 3.56
CA LEU A 40 -15.16 -0.79 3.04
C LEU A 40 -14.62 -1.03 1.63
N ASP A 41 -14.65 -0.04 0.75
CA ASP A 41 -14.07 -0.12 -0.59
C ASP A 41 -12.57 -0.42 -0.50
N ARG A 42 -11.86 0.27 0.40
CA ARG A 42 -10.43 0.01 0.65
C ARG A 42 -10.18 -1.38 1.23
N LEU A 43 -11.03 -1.86 2.14
CA LEU A 43 -10.92 -3.19 2.75
C LEU A 43 -11.26 -4.30 1.74
N ALA A 44 -12.13 -4.03 0.77
CA ALA A 44 -12.51 -4.94 -0.29
C ALA A 44 -11.52 -4.95 -1.47
N ASP A 45 -10.62 -3.97 -1.56
CA ASP A 45 -9.61 -3.92 -2.61
C ASP A 45 -8.56 -5.02 -2.41
N THR A 46 -8.69 -6.08 -3.20
CA THR A 46 -7.83 -7.28 -3.18
C THR A 46 -6.72 -7.22 -4.23
N ARG A 47 -6.58 -6.10 -4.94
CA ARG A 47 -5.53 -5.94 -5.96
C ARG A 47 -4.16 -5.96 -5.31
N THR A 48 -3.22 -6.61 -5.99
CA THR A 48 -1.83 -6.64 -5.56
C THR A 48 -1.23 -5.23 -5.63
N LYS A 49 -0.56 -4.83 -4.55
CA LYS A 49 0.04 -3.51 -4.39
C LYS A 49 1.53 -3.56 -4.70
N ILE A 50 1.98 -2.76 -5.66
CA ILE A 50 3.38 -2.71 -6.12
C ILE A 50 3.97 -1.34 -5.80
N LEU A 51 5.10 -1.32 -5.11
CA LEU A 51 5.92 -0.12 -4.97
C LEU A 51 6.97 -0.09 -6.08
N VAL A 52 6.99 0.97 -6.87
CA VAL A 52 7.98 1.21 -7.93
C VAL A 52 8.89 2.35 -7.47
N VAL A 53 10.20 2.11 -7.46
CA VAL A 53 11.20 3.06 -7.00
C VAL A 53 12.19 3.34 -8.10
N ASP A 54 12.17 4.56 -8.63
CA ASP A 54 13.00 5.02 -9.75
C ASP A 54 13.04 6.56 -9.72
N ASP A 55 14.21 7.17 -9.82
CA ASP A 55 14.35 8.64 -9.81
C ASP A 55 14.14 9.28 -11.19
N GLU A 56 14.07 8.47 -12.26
CA GLU A 56 13.78 8.92 -13.60
C GLU A 56 12.26 8.89 -13.87
N PRO A 57 11.59 10.05 -13.97
CA PRO A 57 10.14 10.10 -14.21
C PRO A 57 9.75 9.47 -15.56
N ASP A 58 10.67 9.45 -16.52
CA ASP A 58 10.51 8.83 -17.84
C ASP A 58 10.42 7.30 -17.77
N THR A 59 10.90 6.68 -16.68
CA THR A 59 10.73 5.25 -16.40
C THR A 59 9.59 5.02 -15.41
N LEU A 60 9.54 5.82 -14.34
CA LEU A 60 8.57 5.66 -13.27
C LEU A 60 7.12 5.79 -13.76
N ILE A 61 6.82 6.81 -14.58
CA ILE A 61 5.44 7.11 -15.00
C ILE A 61 4.91 6.04 -15.98
N PRO A 62 5.63 5.65 -17.06
CA PRO A 62 5.13 4.61 -17.96
C PRO A 62 4.98 3.25 -17.27
N LEU A 63 5.92 2.87 -16.41
CA LEU A 63 5.84 1.61 -15.67
C LEU A 63 4.65 1.58 -14.72
N THR A 64 4.42 2.68 -14.00
CA THR A 64 3.23 2.85 -13.14
C THR A 64 1.95 2.66 -13.93
N ARG A 65 1.80 3.36 -15.06
CA ARG A 65 0.60 3.27 -15.91
C ARG A 65 0.38 1.88 -16.49
N ALA A 66 1.45 1.19 -16.89
CA ALA A 66 1.36 -0.15 -17.43
C ALA A 66 0.83 -1.14 -16.36
N LEU A 67 1.36 -1.06 -15.14
CA LEU A 67 0.92 -1.90 -14.03
C LEU A 67 -0.51 -1.54 -13.58
N GLU A 68 -0.87 -0.27 -13.53
CA GLU A 68 -2.25 0.15 -13.23
C GLU A 68 -3.25 -0.38 -14.27
N ALA A 69 -2.88 -0.40 -15.56
CA ALA A 69 -3.70 -0.95 -16.63
C ALA A 69 -3.91 -2.47 -16.48
N ASP A 70 -2.95 -3.18 -15.87
CA ASP A 70 -3.03 -4.59 -15.52
C ASP A 70 -3.72 -4.84 -14.16
N ASN A 71 -4.42 -3.83 -13.63
CA ASN A 71 -5.23 -3.90 -12.40
C ASN A 71 -4.42 -4.09 -11.11
N TYR A 72 -3.18 -3.57 -11.07
CA TYR A 72 -2.40 -3.42 -9.85
C TYR A 72 -2.67 -2.08 -9.16
N VAL A 73 -2.51 -2.04 -7.83
CA VAL A 73 -2.39 -0.77 -7.10
C VAL A 73 -0.92 -0.37 -7.09
N VAL A 74 -0.58 0.75 -7.71
CA VAL A 74 0.82 1.13 -7.86
C VAL A 74 1.14 2.36 -7.01
N ILE A 75 2.27 2.31 -6.33
CA ILE A 75 2.82 3.41 -5.54
C ILE A 75 4.17 3.73 -6.15
N GLY A 76 4.37 4.97 -6.61
CA GLY A 76 5.67 5.45 -7.05
C GLY A 76 6.48 6.04 -5.90
N ALA A 77 7.81 5.91 -5.93
CA ALA A 77 8.75 6.64 -5.11
C ALA A 77 9.92 7.12 -5.98
N ALA A 78 10.32 8.37 -5.82
CA ALA A 78 11.35 9.02 -6.64
C ALA A 78 12.76 8.93 -6.04
N ASP A 79 12.91 8.44 -4.80
CA ASP A 79 14.21 8.13 -4.22
C ASP A 79 14.11 7.05 -3.13
N GLY A 80 15.27 6.60 -2.66
CA GLY A 80 15.36 5.56 -1.63
C GLY A 80 14.81 5.96 -0.26
N ALA A 81 14.77 7.25 0.08
CA ALA A 81 14.21 7.70 1.34
C ALA A 81 12.67 7.63 1.29
N GLU A 82 12.09 8.11 0.19
CA GLU A 82 10.65 8.02 -0.05
C GLU A 82 10.20 6.56 -0.13
N ALA A 83 11.00 5.67 -0.72
CA ALA A 83 10.71 4.24 -0.75
C ALA A 83 10.59 3.63 0.64
N LEU A 84 11.53 3.92 1.54
CA LEU A 84 11.52 3.39 2.91
C LEU A 84 10.30 3.89 3.73
N GLU A 85 9.93 5.16 3.54
CA GLU A 85 8.73 5.73 4.14
C GLU A 85 7.46 5.03 3.61
N LYS A 86 7.34 4.92 2.28
CA LYS A 86 6.16 4.37 1.63
C LYS A 86 5.98 2.87 1.86
N VAL A 87 7.05 2.08 1.94
CA VAL A 87 6.92 0.64 2.28
C VAL A 87 6.18 0.47 3.61
N THR A 88 6.52 1.28 4.61
CA THR A 88 5.97 1.16 5.96
C THR A 88 4.52 1.65 6.03
N ALA A 89 4.20 2.72 5.30
CA ALA A 89 2.87 3.29 5.24
C ALA A 89 1.91 2.40 4.43
N GLU A 90 2.35 1.91 3.28
CA GLU A 90 1.48 1.31 2.28
C GLU A 90 1.45 -0.21 2.33
N THR A 91 2.48 -0.85 2.91
CA THR A 91 2.63 -2.31 2.99
C THR A 91 2.46 -2.99 1.63
N PRO A 92 3.34 -2.70 0.65
CA PRO A 92 3.27 -3.30 -0.68
C PRO A 92 3.55 -4.80 -0.66
N ASP A 93 2.99 -5.51 -1.63
CA ASP A 93 3.17 -6.95 -1.83
C ASP A 93 4.43 -7.26 -2.65
N LEU A 94 4.93 -6.28 -3.42
CA LEU A 94 6.12 -6.37 -4.26
C LEU A 94 6.79 -5.00 -4.38
N ILE A 95 8.12 -5.00 -4.48
CA ILE A 95 8.90 -3.79 -4.77
C ILE A 95 9.68 -3.99 -6.07
N LEU A 96 9.52 -3.06 -7.00
CA LEU A 96 10.39 -2.87 -8.15
C LEU A 96 11.36 -1.73 -7.81
N LEU A 97 12.65 -2.01 -7.81
CA LEU A 97 13.67 -1.11 -7.26
C LEU A 97 14.82 -0.90 -8.23
N ASP A 98 15.00 0.35 -8.67
CA ASP A 98 16.22 0.72 -9.37
C ASP A 98 17.44 0.63 -8.43
N LEU A 99 18.55 0.12 -8.95
CA LEU A 99 19.86 0.11 -8.32
C LEU A 99 20.44 1.53 -8.17
N MET A 100 20.23 2.39 -9.17
CA MET A 100 20.98 3.63 -9.38
C MET A 100 20.28 4.87 -8.85
N LEU A 101 19.86 4.84 -7.58
CA LEU A 101 19.18 5.98 -6.95
C LEU A 101 20.14 7.04 -6.37
N PRO A 102 19.72 8.32 -6.31
CA PRO A 102 20.47 9.39 -5.66
C PRO A 102 20.41 9.30 -4.13
N LYS A 103 21.49 9.76 -3.47
CA LYS A 103 21.69 9.80 -2.00
C LYS A 103 21.77 8.42 -1.32
N VAL A 104 20.74 7.59 -1.48
CA VAL A 104 20.66 6.22 -0.96
C VAL A 104 20.47 5.31 -2.16
N ASN A 105 21.49 4.52 -2.50
CA ASN A 105 21.40 3.61 -3.64
C ASN A 105 20.38 2.48 -3.37
N GLY A 106 19.87 1.88 -4.45
CA GLY A 106 18.87 0.81 -4.35
C GLY A 106 19.33 -0.42 -3.57
N TYR A 107 20.63 -0.70 -3.57
CA TYR A 107 21.18 -1.80 -2.78
C TYR A 107 21.04 -1.56 -1.28
N GLU A 108 21.33 -0.36 -0.80
CA GLU A 108 21.15 0.05 0.60
C GLU A 108 19.68 0.05 1.02
N VAL A 109 18.78 0.48 0.12
CA VAL A 109 17.33 0.38 0.35
C VAL A 109 16.94 -1.09 0.52
N CYS A 110 17.34 -1.96 -0.41
CA CYS A 110 17.08 -3.39 -0.35
C CYS A 110 17.59 -4.01 0.95
N MET A 111 18.83 -3.71 1.35
CA MET A 111 19.41 -4.19 2.61
C MET A 111 18.56 -3.78 3.82
N LYS A 112 18.22 -2.49 3.95
CA LYS A 112 17.39 -1.99 5.07
C LYS A 112 16.04 -2.70 5.14
N LEU A 113 15.40 -2.91 3.99
CA LEU A 113 14.14 -3.64 3.89
C LEU A 113 14.29 -5.13 4.25
N LYS A 114 15.43 -5.75 3.92
CA LYS A 114 15.69 -7.16 4.28
C LYS A 114 16.12 -7.36 5.72
N GLU A 115 16.66 -6.34 6.37
CA GLU A 115 17.02 -6.36 7.80
C GLU A 115 15.82 -6.16 8.73
N ASP A 116 14.79 -5.42 8.29
CA ASP A 116 13.58 -5.20 9.09
C ASP A 116 12.62 -6.40 9.05
N SER A 117 12.29 -6.94 10.22
CA SER A 117 11.30 -8.01 10.40
C SER A 117 9.94 -7.75 9.74
N MET A 118 9.53 -6.48 9.65
CA MET A 118 8.24 -6.07 9.09
C MET A 118 8.22 -6.04 7.57
N THR A 119 9.39 -5.95 6.91
CA THR A 119 9.46 -5.74 5.45
C THR A 119 10.31 -6.80 4.75
N ARG A 120 11.12 -7.58 5.47
CA ARG A 120 12.02 -8.60 4.89
C ARG A 120 11.36 -9.64 4.00
N HIS A 121 10.08 -9.92 4.27
CA HIS A 121 9.29 -10.91 3.55
C HIS A 121 8.81 -10.41 2.18
N ILE A 122 8.79 -9.09 1.96
CA ILE A 122 8.32 -8.49 0.71
C ILE A 122 9.33 -8.82 -0.41
N PRO A 123 8.93 -9.46 -1.52
CA PRO A 123 9.81 -9.70 -2.65
C PRO A 123 10.29 -8.38 -3.28
N ILE A 124 11.54 -8.37 -3.73
CA ILE A 124 12.17 -7.22 -4.39
C ILE A 124 12.74 -7.69 -5.73
N ILE A 125 12.39 -7.00 -6.81
CA ILE A 125 12.95 -7.20 -8.14
C ILE A 125 13.75 -5.95 -8.49
N MET A 126 15.01 -6.13 -8.86
CA MET A 126 15.85 -5.02 -9.30
C MET A 126 15.58 -4.73 -10.78
N LEU A 127 15.47 -3.45 -11.13
CA LEU A 127 15.28 -2.97 -12.51
C LEU A 127 16.62 -2.74 -13.22
#